data_AF-A0A661T768-F1
#
_entry.id   AF-A0A661T768-F1
#
_cell.length_a   1.000
_cell.length_b   1.000
_cell.length_c   1.000
_cell.angle_alpha   90.00
_cell.angle_beta   90.00
_cell.angle_gamma   90.00
#
_symmetry.space_group_name_H-M   'P 1'
#
loop_
_entity.id
_entity.type
_entity.pdbx_description
1 polymer ?
#
loop_
_entity_poly.entity_id
_entity_poly.type
_entity_poly.pdbx_seq_one_letter_code
_entity_poly.pdbx_strand_id
1 'polypeptide(L)' 'MFQTTLELAKILGINPKRLRLEWISGAEGVRFAEVAREFTEQIKSIGPLSLKKVA' A
#
# COMPACT_ATOMS: atom_id res chain seq x y z
N MET A 1 8.88 -12.92 0.92
CA MET A 1 7.63 -12.94 0.11
C MET A 1 6.77 -11.69 0.26
N PHE A 2 6.43 -11.19 1.46
CA PHE A 2 5.95 -9.79 1.60
C PHE A 2 7.00 -8.89 2.27
N GLN A 3 7.66 -9.41 3.31
CA GLN A 3 8.74 -8.70 3.99
C GLN A 3 9.86 -8.26 3.04
N THR A 4 10.29 -9.14 2.13
CA THR A 4 11.29 -8.82 1.11
C THR A 4 10.85 -7.64 0.24
N THR A 5 9.57 -7.57 -0.14
CA THR A 5 9.01 -6.47 -0.94
C THR A 5 9.01 -5.16 -0.15
N LEU A 6 8.70 -5.20 1.15
CA LEU A 6 8.82 -4.03 2.03
C LEU A 6 10.26 -3.53 2.12
N GLU A 7 11.24 -4.43 2.25
CA GLU A 7 12.66 -4.03 2.27
C GLU A 7 13.10 -3.44 0.93
N LEU A 8 12.70 -4.04 -0.19
CA LEU A 8 12.97 -3.48 -1.52
C LEU A 8 12.34 -2.10 -1.70
N ALA A 9 11.10 -1.90 -1.25
CA ALA A 9 10.44 -0.61 -1.30
C ALA A 9 11.21 0.46 -0.51
N LYS A 10 11.71 0.13 0.68
CA LYS A 10 12.56 1.03 1.46
C LYS A 10 13.86 1.37 0.73
N ILE A 11 14.53 0.38 0.13
CA ILE A 11 15.77 0.59 -0.65
C ILE A 11 15.52 1.54 -1.83
N LEU A 12 14.35 1.44 -2.47
CA LEU A 12 13.93 2.32 -3.57
C LEU A 12 13.44 3.70 -3.10
N GLY A 13 13.50 4.01 -1.80
CA GLY A 13 13.02 5.27 -1.23
C GLY A 13 11.48 5.40 -1.19
N ILE A 14 10.76 4.29 -1.37
CA ILE A 14 9.31 4.25 -1.29
C ILE A 14 8.91 4.08 0.18
N ASN A 15 8.02 4.95 0.66
CA ASN A 15 7.49 4.83 2.03
C ASN A 15 6.81 3.45 2.20
N PRO A 16 7.25 2.59 3.15
CA PRO A 16 6.74 1.22 3.31
C PRO A 16 5.25 1.18 3.67
N LYS A 17 4.69 2.28 4.22
CA LYS A 17 3.25 2.44 4.45
C LYS A 17 2.43 2.47 3.16
N ARG A 18 3.07 2.52 1.98
CA ARG A 18 2.41 2.37 0.67
C ARG A 18 2.16 0.92 0.28
N LEU A 19 2.58 -0.04 1.10
CA LEU A 19 2.30 -1.46 0.92
C LEU A 19 1.56 -1.98 2.15
N ARG A 20 0.45 -2.68 1.92
CA ARG A 20 -0.37 -3.28 2.97
C ARG A 20 -0.87 -4.63 2.49
N LEU A 21 -0.80 -5.65 3.34
CA LEU A 21 -1.32 -6.98 3.08
C LEU A 21 -2.46 -7.24 4.04
N GLU A 22 -3.62 -7.61 3.51
CA GLU A 22 -4.81 -7.93 4.27
C GLU A 22 -5.42 -9.20 3.67
N TRP A 23 -5.86 -10.13 4.52
CA TRP A 23 -6.55 -11.33 4.10
C TRP A 23 -8.04 -11.10 4.26
N ILE A 24 -8.78 -11.17 3.14
CA ILE A 24 -10.22 -10.92 3.10
C ILE A 24 -10.85 -11.99 2.23
N SER A 25 -11.82 -12.72 2.77
CA SER A 25 -12.54 -13.77 2.06
C SER A 25 -13.66 -13.19 1.18
N GLY A 26 -14.22 -14.02 0.29
CA GLY A 26 -15.30 -13.59 -0.61
C GLY A 26 -16.61 -13.19 0.10
N ALA A 27 -16.80 -13.59 1.35
CA ALA A 27 -17.98 -13.22 2.16
C ALA A 27 -17.83 -11.86 2.87
N GLU A 28 -16.61 -11.30 2.91
CA GLU A 28 -16.26 -10.14 3.73
C GLU A 28 -16.29 -8.82 2.95
N GLY A 29 -17.34 -8.61 2.14
CA GLY A 29 -17.45 -7.44 1.27
C GLY A 29 -17.40 -6.10 2.02
N VAL A 30 -18.03 -6.01 3.20
CA VAL A 30 -18.00 -4.79 4.03
C VAL A 30 -16.58 -4.50 4.52
N ARG A 31 -15.87 -5.52 5.00
CA ARG A 31 -14.48 -5.41 5.46
C ARG A 31 -13.55 -4.96 4.32
N PHE A 32 -13.74 -5.49 3.12
CA PHE A 32 -12.99 -5.04 1.94
C PHE A 32 -13.19 -3.54 1.69
N ALA A 33 -14.43 -3.07 1.69
CA ALA A 33 -14.75 -1.66 1.46
C ALA A 33 -14.12 -0.74 2.52
N GLU A 34 -14.17 -1.14 3.80
CA GLU A 34 -13.52 -0.43 4.90
C GLU A 34 -12.01 -0.34 4.74
N VAL A 35 -11.35 -1.47 4.53
CA VAL A 35 -9.89 -1.54 4.35
C VAL A 35 -9.45 -0.73 3.14
N ALA A 36 -10.17 -0.82 2.01
CA ALA A 36 -9.88 -0.06 0.81
C ALA A 36 -10.01 1.45 1.04
N ARG A 37 -11.06 1.89 1.75
CA ARG A 37 -11.27 3.29 2.13
C ARG A 37 -10.15 3.81 3.02
N GLU A 38 -9.86 3.11 4.11
CA GLU A 38 -8.79 3.48 5.07
C GLU A 38 -7.43 3.54 4.39
N PHE A 39 -7.09 2.54 3.59
CA PHE A 39 -5.82 2.53 2.87
C PHE A 39 -5.74 3.67 1.86
N THR A 40 -6.84 3.97 1.15
CA THR A 40 -6.90 5.12 0.24
C THR A 40 -6.66 6.44 0.97
N GLU A 41 -7.29 6.65 2.14
CA GLU A 41 -7.09 7.82 2.98
C GLU A 41 -5.63 7.94 3.46
N GLN A 42 -5.04 6.82 3.89
CA GLN A 42 -3.63 6.74 4.25
C GLN A 42 -2.73 7.15 3.08
N ILE A 43 -2.92 6.61 1.88
CA ILE A 43 -2.12 6.97 0.70
C ILE A 43 -2.28 8.46 0.35
N LYS A 44 -3.51 8.99 0.41
CA LYS A 44 -3.78 10.42 0.19
C LYS A 44 -3.02 11.29 1.20
N SER A 45 -2.98 10.89 2.47
CA SER A 45 -2.25 11.63 3.51
C SER A 45 -0.72 11.62 3.32
N ILE A 46 -0.17 10.53 2.77
CA ILE A 46 1.26 10.43 2.43
C ILE A 46 1.59 11.29 1.20
N GLY A 47 0.60 11.56 0.35
CA GLY A 47 0.73 12.37 -0.87
C GLY A 47 1.22 11.57 -2.08
N PRO A 48 1.49 12.23 -3.21
CA PRO A 48 1.96 11.60 -4.44
C PRO A 48 3.30 10.86 -4.26
N LEU A 49 3.51 9.80 -5.04
CA LEU A 49 4.78 9.09 -5.07
C LEU A 49 5.74 9.77 -6.05
N SER A 50 6.81 10.36 -5.52
CA SER A 50 7.86 11.01 -6.32
C SER A 50 8.90 10.02 -6.82
N LEU A 51 8.52 9.10 -7.71
CA LEU A 51 9.49 8.31 -8.47
C LEU A 51 9.93 9.11 -9.70
N LYS A 52 11.25 9.17 -9.94
CA LYS A 52 11.76 9.68 -11.21
C LYS A 52 11.22 8.79 -12.32
N LYS A 53 10.50 9.36 -13.29
CA LYS A 53 10.22 8.65 -14.55
C LYS A 53 11.57 8.37 -15.19
N VAL A 54 11.94 7.10 -15.29
CA VAL A 54 13.02 6.69 -16.17
C VAL A 54 12.42 6.73 -17.57
N ALA A 55 12.96 7.60 -18.42
CA ALA A 55 12.60 7.70 -19.83
C ALA A 55 13.15 6.49 -20.60
#